data_AF-A0A3N0YA81-F1
#
_entry.id   AF-A0A3N0YA81-F1
#
_cell.length_a   1.000
_cell.length_b   1.000
_cell.length_c   1.000
_cell.angle_alpha   90.00
_cell.angle_beta   90.00
_cell.angle_gamma   90.00
#
_symmetry.space_group_name_H-M   'P 1'
#
loop_
_entity.id
_entity.type
_entity.pdbx_description
1 polymer ?
#
loop_
_entity_poly.entity_id
_entity_poly.type
_entity_poly.pdbx_seq_one_letter_code
_entity_poly.pdbx_strand_id
1 'polypeptide(L)'
;MLTVRFEESIMFHRSDARKTRQYLMETHYTCQSLSLWANVFVCARLVDYLSPYKLVRLDVTDQKLWLGTKDVDIGMGAAAVIKWKRKKKKRETEENSKKRKYVEENLKELKQKKKSIRAICISLENDADRMAEQAESSGGSKMATLITESNSLRRRAKDKHKELIELDAEIENKIVELTKLS
;
A
#
# COMPACT_ATOMS: atom_id res chain seq x y z
N MET A 1 55.46 3.67 7.79
CA MET A 1 55.56 2.29 8.32
C MET A 1 54.28 2.01 9.09
N LEU A 2 53.72 0.81 8.93
CA LEU A 2 52.51 0.22 9.54
C LEU A 2 51.18 0.35 8.76
N THR A 3 50.92 -0.78 8.10
CA THR A 3 49.71 -1.37 7.53
C THR A 3 48.54 -1.51 8.51
N VAL A 4 47.31 -1.43 8.00
CA VAL A 4 46.16 -2.16 8.57
C VAL A 4 45.44 -2.88 7.43
N ARG A 5 45.46 -4.22 7.47
CA ARG A 5 44.67 -5.12 6.62
C ARG A 5 43.24 -5.17 7.15
N PHE A 6 42.26 -5.23 6.25
CA PHE A 6 40.94 -5.78 6.58
C PHE A 6 40.63 -6.90 5.57
N GLU A 7 40.54 -8.11 6.09
CA GLU A 7 40.14 -9.32 5.37
C GLU A 7 38.63 -9.30 5.14
N GLU A 8 38.21 -9.51 3.90
CA GLU A 8 36.83 -9.87 3.57
C GLU A 8 36.68 -11.38 3.71
N SER A 9 35.78 -11.81 4.59
CA SER A 9 35.24 -13.17 4.58
C SER A 9 33.73 -13.08 4.70
N ILE A 10 33.05 -13.16 3.55
CA ILE A 10 31.66 -13.62 3.50
C ILE A 10 31.58 -14.70 2.43
N MET A 11 31.53 -15.94 2.91
CA MET A 11 31.17 -17.11 2.11
C MET A 11 29.75 -16.96 1.57
N PHE A 12 29.53 -17.26 0.29
CA PHE A 12 28.20 -17.61 -0.20
C PHE A 12 28.24 -18.89 -1.03
N HIS A 13 27.40 -19.83 -0.60
CA HIS A 13 27.23 -21.18 -1.11
C HIS A 13 26.60 -21.23 -2.50
N ARG A 14 27.00 -22.28 -3.24
CA ARG A 14 26.46 -22.73 -4.53
C ARG A 14 24.94 -22.97 -4.47
N SER A 15 24.17 -22.19 -5.20
CA SER A 15 23.13 -22.71 -6.12
C SER A 15 22.61 -21.57 -7.00
N ASP A 16 22.30 -21.90 -8.26
CA ASP A 16 21.77 -21.02 -9.32
C ASP A 16 22.75 -20.09 -10.10
N ALA A 17 23.54 -20.72 -10.97
CA ALA A 17 24.40 -20.10 -11.98
C ALA A 17 23.67 -19.39 -13.16
N ARG A 18 22.34 -19.30 -13.17
CA ARG A 18 21.59 -18.60 -14.24
C ARG A 18 20.93 -17.29 -13.82
N LYS A 19 20.60 -17.09 -12.55
CA LYS A 19 20.09 -15.80 -12.03
C LYS A 19 21.19 -14.79 -11.71
N THR A 20 22.42 -15.25 -11.49
CA THR A 20 23.58 -14.41 -11.19
C THR A 20 24.10 -13.65 -12.41
N ARG A 21 23.89 -14.10 -13.66
CA ARG A 21 24.32 -13.33 -14.85
C ARG A 21 23.52 -12.05 -15.10
N GLN A 22 22.26 -12.01 -14.70
CA GLN A 22 21.43 -10.81 -14.90
C GLN A 22 21.75 -9.75 -13.84
N TYR A 23 22.02 -10.16 -12.60
CA TYR A 23 22.46 -9.25 -11.54
C TYR A 23 23.93 -8.83 -11.63
N LEU A 24 24.83 -9.65 -12.19
CA LEU A 24 26.24 -9.26 -12.40
C LEU A 24 26.42 -8.28 -13.58
N MET A 25 25.57 -8.33 -14.61
CA MET A 25 25.56 -7.28 -15.63
C MET A 25 25.00 -5.98 -15.07
N GLU A 26 23.96 -6.00 -14.24
CA GLU A 26 23.38 -4.76 -13.69
C GLU A 26 24.20 -4.12 -12.55
N THR A 27 25.05 -4.88 -11.88
CA THR A 27 25.95 -4.35 -10.82
C THR A 27 27.35 -3.98 -11.31
N HIS A 28 27.83 -4.51 -12.44
CA HIS A 28 29.09 -4.05 -13.03
C HIS A 28 28.98 -2.71 -13.78
N TYR A 29 27.80 -2.33 -14.26
CA TYR A 29 27.59 -1.01 -14.88
C TYR A 29 27.47 0.14 -13.87
N THR A 30 27.34 -0.16 -12.57
CA THR A 30 27.27 0.87 -11.52
C THR A 30 28.51 0.94 -10.63
N CYS A 31 29.46 0.00 -10.72
CA CYS A 31 30.68 0.01 -9.91
C CYS A 31 31.97 0.37 -10.68
N GLN A 32 32.02 0.29 -12.02
CA GLN A 32 33.18 0.77 -12.79
C GLN A 32 33.15 2.27 -13.13
N SER A 33 32.02 2.96 -12.96
CA SER A 33 31.95 4.41 -13.15
C SER A 33 32.30 5.21 -11.90
N LEU A 34 32.18 4.64 -10.69
CA LEU A 34 32.41 5.39 -9.44
C LEU A 34 33.87 5.44 -8.99
N SER A 35 34.77 4.58 -9.46
CA SER A 35 36.21 4.71 -9.23
C SER A 35 36.94 5.60 -10.24
N LEU A 36 36.30 5.92 -11.38
CA LEU A 36 36.83 6.85 -12.39
C LEU A 36 36.26 8.26 -12.26
N TRP A 37 35.10 8.43 -11.62
CA TRP A 37 34.49 9.76 -11.46
C TRP A 37 35.01 10.56 -10.27
N ALA A 38 35.70 9.93 -9.31
CA ALA A 38 36.39 10.66 -8.24
C ALA A 38 37.67 11.38 -8.72
N ASN A 39 38.21 11.05 -9.90
CA ASN A 39 39.49 11.58 -10.38
C ASN A 39 39.44 12.29 -11.75
N VAL A 40 38.28 12.46 -12.39
CA VAL A 40 38.18 13.06 -13.75
C VAL A 40 37.14 14.18 -13.82
N PHE A 41 37.17 15.09 -12.84
CA PHE A 41 36.61 16.44 -13.01
C PHE A 41 37.71 17.50 -12.92
N VAL A 42 38.82 17.24 -13.62
CA VAL A 42 39.72 18.29 -14.10
C VAL A 42 39.68 18.20 -15.62
N CYS A 43 38.89 19.09 -16.20
CA CYS A 43 38.81 19.28 -17.63
C CYS A 43 40.23 19.58 -18.14
N ALA A 44 40.86 18.64 -18.86
CA ALA A 44 42.20 18.74 -19.43
C ALA A 44 42.28 19.70 -20.62
N ARG A 45 41.59 20.84 -20.54
CA ARG A 45 41.67 21.95 -21.51
C ARG A 45 41.83 23.33 -20.86
N LEU A 46 42.05 23.37 -19.54
CA LEU A 46 42.35 24.58 -18.75
C LEU A 46 43.54 24.37 -17.79
N VAL A 47 44.38 23.36 -18.04
CA VAL A 47 45.49 22.99 -17.14
C VAL A 47 46.72 23.92 -17.28
N ASP A 48 46.72 24.87 -18.23
CA ASP A 48 47.84 25.80 -18.38
C ASP A 48 47.74 27.07 -17.51
N TYR A 49 46.65 27.29 -16.77
CA TYR A 49 46.46 28.54 -15.99
C TYR A 49 46.16 28.36 -14.49
N LEU A 50 46.20 27.15 -13.93
CA LEU A 50 46.02 26.98 -12.48
C LEU A 50 47.22 26.28 -11.83
N SER A 51 47.97 27.09 -11.10
CA SER A 51 49.03 26.69 -10.19
C SER A 51 48.57 25.59 -9.20
N PRO A 52 49.44 24.64 -8.79
CA PRO A 52 49.08 23.42 -8.03
C PRO A 52 48.49 23.65 -6.62
N TYR A 53 48.39 24.89 -6.15
CA TYR A 53 48.12 25.23 -4.74
C TYR A 53 46.65 25.44 -4.38
N LYS A 54 45.67 24.94 -5.15
CA LYS A 54 44.24 25.10 -4.83
C LYS A 54 43.44 23.80 -4.85
N LEU A 55 44.00 22.72 -4.33
CA LEU A 55 43.22 21.55 -3.93
C LEU A 55 42.54 21.83 -2.58
N VAL A 56 41.38 22.47 -2.62
CA VAL A 56 40.53 22.68 -1.45
C VAL A 56 39.91 21.35 -1.05
N ARG A 57 40.15 20.90 0.20
CA ARG A 57 39.41 19.77 0.78
C ARG A 57 37.97 20.24 1.02
N LEU A 58 37.05 19.83 0.14
CA LEU A 58 35.63 20.06 0.34
C LEU A 58 35.13 19.16 1.47
N ASP A 59 34.57 19.78 2.51
CA ASP A 59 33.93 19.06 3.60
C ASP A 59 32.51 18.68 3.19
N VAL A 60 32.25 17.38 3.09
CA VAL A 60 30.95 16.82 2.64
C VAL A 60 29.83 17.15 3.65
N THR A 61 30.19 17.55 4.88
CA THR A 61 29.22 17.94 5.93
C THR A 61 28.75 19.39 5.84
N ASP A 62 29.37 20.24 5.02
CA ASP A 62 28.93 21.64 4.88
C ASP A 62 27.66 21.74 4.02
N GLN A 63 26.52 21.95 4.67
CA GLN A 63 25.20 22.11 4.03
C GLN A 63 25.15 23.27 3.02
N LYS A 64 26.07 24.25 3.07
CA LYS A 64 26.11 25.35 2.11
C LYS A 64 26.62 24.91 0.72
N LEU A 65 27.32 23.79 0.64
CA LEU A 65 27.83 23.19 -0.60
C LEU A 65 26.80 22.27 -1.28
N TRP A 66 25.66 22.02 -0.63
CA TRP A 66 24.63 21.15 -1.18
C TRP A 66 23.78 21.93 -2.19
N LEU A 67 23.82 21.51 -3.44
CA LEU A 67 22.93 22.04 -4.48
C LEU A 67 21.60 21.29 -4.47
N GLY A 68 20.50 22.01 -4.71
CA GLY A 68 19.20 21.41 -4.87
C GLY A 68 19.20 20.44 -6.04
N THR A 69 18.46 19.33 -5.94
CA THR A 69 18.34 18.33 -7.02
C THR A 69 17.76 18.86 -8.34
N LYS A 70 17.35 20.14 -8.38
CA LYS A 70 16.91 20.85 -9.58
C LYS A 70 18.01 21.69 -10.23
N ASP A 71 19.07 21.98 -9.48
CA ASP A 71 20.13 22.92 -9.83
C ASP A 71 21.42 22.19 -10.28
N VAL A 72 21.41 20.85 -10.24
CA VAL A 72 22.50 19.99 -10.72
C VAL A 72 22.22 19.58 -12.17
N ASP A 73 23.10 19.98 -13.09
CA ASP A 73 23.05 19.51 -14.48
C ASP A 73 23.60 18.08 -14.59
N ILE A 74 22.70 17.13 -14.81
CA ILE A 74 23.00 15.70 -14.98
C ILE A 74 23.00 15.27 -16.46
N GLY A 75 22.89 16.24 -17.38
CA GLY A 75 22.77 15.99 -18.81
C GLY A 75 21.38 15.52 -19.25
N MET A 76 21.08 15.74 -20.54
CA MET A 76 19.76 15.51 -21.14
C MET A 76 19.25 14.06 -21.00
N GLY A 77 20.13 13.07 -21.11
CA GLY A 77 19.76 11.65 -21.02
C GLY A 77 19.25 11.24 -19.64
N ALA A 78 19.97 11.62 -18.58
CA ALA A 78 19.57 11.31 -17.20
C ALA A 78 18.30 12.08 -16.79
N ALA A 79 18.18 13.35 -17.22
CA ALA A 79 17.00 14.16 -16.97
C ALA A 79 15.71 13.53 -17.57
N ALA A 80 15.80 12.94 -18.77
CA ALA A 80 14.67 12.26 -19.41
C ALA A 80 14.20 11.03 -18.62
N VAL A 81 15.14 10.23 -18.11
CA VAL A 81 14.84 9.03 -17.31
C VAL A 81 14.17 9.41 -15.98
N ILE A 82 14.68 10.42 -15.27
CA ILE A 82 14.07 10.92 -14.03
C ILE A 82 12.66 11.47 -14.29
N LYS A 83 12.47 12.21 -15.39
CA LYS A 83 11.14 12.73 -15.79
C LYS A 83 10.16 11.61 -16.08
N TRP A 84 10.58 10.54 -16.76
CA TRP A 84 9.74 9.38 -17.03
C TRP A 84 9.38 8.63 -15.74
N LYS A 85 10.35 8.35 -14.86
CA LYS A 85 10.11 7.72 -13.55
C LYS A 85 9.13 8.55 -12.70
N ARG A 86 9.30 9.87 -12.65
CA ARG A 86 8.36 10.79 -11.95
C ARG A 86 6.95 10.74 -12.54
N LYS A 87 6.82 10.74 -13.87
CA LYS A 87 5.51 10.62 -14.55
C LYS A 87 4.85 9.27 -14.27
N LYS A 88 5.62 8.18 -14.32
CA LYS A 88 5.14 6.83 -14.00
C LYS A 88 4.64 6.76 -12.56
N LYS A 89 5.44 7.24 -11.60
CA LYS A 89 5.07 7.29 -10.18
C LYS A 89 3.81 8.13 -9.93
N LYS A 90 3.65 9.28 -10.62
CA LYS A 90 2.41 10.10 -10.53
C LYS A 90 1.18 9.33 -11.02
N ARG A 91 1.29 8.63 -12.16
CA ARG A 91 0.19 7.82 -12.69
C ARG A 91 -0.19 6.68 -11.74
N GLU A 92 0.81 5.98 -11.19
CA GLU A 92 0.60 4.92 -10.20
C GLU A 92 -0.09 5.45 -8.94
N THR A 93 0.30 6.62 -8.43
CA THR A 93 -0.36 7.24 -7.27
C THR A 93 -1.80 7.67 -7.57
N GLU A 94 -2.06 8.20 -8.77
CA GLU A 94 -3.40 8.61 -9.18
C GLU A 94 -4.33 7.40 -9.34
N GLU A 95 -3.84 6.31 -9.93
CA GLU A 95 -4.62 5.09 -10.11
C GLU A 95 -4.94 4.40 -8.76
N ASN A 96 -3.95 4.32 -7.87
CA ASN A 96 -4.17 3.79 -6.51
C ASN A 96 -5.12 4.68 -5.70
N SER A 97 -5.06 6.00 -5.87
CA SER A 97 -5.99 6.91 -5.20
C SER A 97 -7.45 6.70 -5.64
N LYS A 98 -7.68 6.39 -6.93
CA LYS A 98 -9.02 6.09 -7.46
C LYS A 98 -9.53 4.75 -6.93
N LYS A 99 -8.69 3.71 -6.96
CA LYS A 99 -9.03 2.37 -6.42
C LYS A 99 -9.38 2.46 -4.93
N ARG A 100 -8.59 3.19 -4.15
CA ARG A 100 -8.85 3.43 -2.72
C ARG A 100 -10.19 4.12 -2.48
N LYS A 101 -10.48 5.21 -3.21
CA LYS A 101 -11.76 5.93 -3.08
C LYS A 101 -12.96 5.01 -3.37
N TYR A 102 -12.87 4.20 -4.43
CA TYR A 102 -13.92 3.24 -4.79
C TYR A 102 -14.15 2.20 -3.68
N VAL A 103 -13.09 1.61 -3.13
CA VAL A 103 -13.20 0.63 -2.02
C VAL A 103 -13.78 1.30 -0.77
N GLU A 104 -13.38 2.53 -0.46
CA GLU A 104 -13.92 3.30 0.67
C GLU A 104 -15.42 3.64 0.52
N GLU A 105 -15.88 3.98 -0.69
CA GLU A 105 -17.30 4.21 -0.99
C GLU A 105 -18.13 2.93 -0.82
N ASN A 106 -17.68 1.83 -1.42
CA ASN A 106 -18.32 0.52 -1.25
C ASN A 106 -18.39 0.11 0.23
N LEU A 107 -17.33 0.36 1.00
CA LEU A 107 -17.31 0.07 2.43
C LEU A 107 -18.36 0.88 3.21
N LYS A 108 -18.58 2.15 2.84
CA LYS A 108 -19.63 2.99 3.44
C LYS A 108 -21.02 2.44 3.13
N GLU A 109 -21.27 2.05 1.87
CA GLU A 109 -22.56 1.47 1.46
C GLU A 109 -22.86 0.17 2.21
N LEU A 110 -21.90 -0.73 2.33
CA LEU A 110 -22.08 -1.99 3.08
C LEU A 110 -22.35 -1.75 4.55
N LYS A 111 -21.64 -0.79 5.18
CA LYS A 111 -21.92 -0.39 6.56
C LYS A 111 -23.32 0.18 6.74
N GLN A 112 -23.83 0.92 5.75
CA GLN A 112 -25.20 1.42 5.77
C GLN A 112 -26.22 0.29 5.61
N LYS A 113 -26.02 -0.61 4.64
CA LYS A 113 -26.86 -1.80 4.44
C LYS A 113 -26.93 -2.66 5.70
N LYS A 114 -25.78 -2.91 6.36
CA LYS A 114 -25.71 -3.60 7.65
C LYS A 114 -26.59 -2.94 8.72
N LYS A 115 -26.53 -1.62 8.85
CA LYS A 115 -27.37 -0.87 9.81
C LYS A 115 -28.85 -1.03 9.50
N SER A 116 -29.24 -0.91 8.23
CA SER A 116 -30.63 -1.06 7.78
C SER A 116 -31.16 -2.48 8.06
N ILE A 117 -30.40 -3.52 7.70
CA ILE A 117 -30.82 -4.91 7.94
C ILE A 117 -30.88 -5.22 9.44
N ARG A 118 -29.94 -4.72 10.24
CA ARG A 118 -29.99 -4.86 11.69
C ARG A 118 -31.26 -4.24 12.28
N ALA A 119 -31.66 -3.07 11.82
CA ALA A 119 -32.92 -2.44 12.24
C ALA A 119 -34.13 -3.30 11.87
N ILE A 120 -34.13 -3.89 10.67
CA ILE A 120 -35.19 -4.81 10.21
C ILE A 120 -35.24 -6.08 11.09
N CYS A 121 -34.10 -6.67 11.46
CA CYS A 121 -34.08 -7.83 12.35
C CYS A 121 -34.75 -7.50 13.70
N ILE A 122 -34.36 -6.37 14.30
CA ILE A 122 -34.91 -5.92 15.59
C ILE A 122 -36.43 -5.69 15.47
N SER A 123 -36.90 -5.03 14.40
CA SER A 123 -38.34 -4.82 14.23
C SER A 123 -39.11 -6.12 14.03
N LEU A 124 -38.56 -7.07 13.27
CA LEU A 124 -39.20 -8.39 13.05
C LEU A 124 -39.25 -9.22 14.34
N GLU A 125 -38.21 -9.15 15.17
CA GLU A 125 -38.17 -9.80 16.48
C GLU A 125 -39.21 -9.18 17.43
N ASN A 126 -39.21 -7.85 17.55
CA ASN A 126 -40.19 -7.14 18.38
C ASN A 126 -41.64 -7.39 17.94
N ASP A 127 -41.90 -7.45 16.63
CA ASP A 127 -43.22 -7.76 16.10
C ASP A 127 -43.62 -9.22 16.40
N ALA A 128 -42.68 -10.15 16.29
CA ALA A 128 -42.91 -11.55 16.64
C ALA A 128 -43.18 -11.74 18.13
N ASP A 129 -42.46 -11.02 18.99
CA ASP A 129 -42.63 -11.07 20.44
C ASP A 129 -43.96 -10.46 20.86
N ARG A 130 -44.35 -9.31 20.28
CA ARG A 130 -45.68 -8.73 20.48
C ARG A 130 -46.80 -9.69 20.07
N MET A 131 -46.65 -10.39 18.94
CA MET A 131 -47.63 -11.41 18.52
C MET A 131 -47.67 -12.61 19.47
N ALA A 132 -46.54 -13.00 20.06
CA ALA A 132 -46.48 -14.07 21.04
C ALA A 132 -47.20 -13.66 22.35
N GLU A 133 -46.94 -12.46 22.87
CA GLU A 133 -47.64 -11.91 24.04
C GLU A 133 -49.16 -11.81 23.81
N GLN A 134 -49.58 -11.37 22.61
CA GLN A 134 -50.99 -11.33 22.24
C GLN A 134 -51.62 -12.73 22.14
N ALA A 135 -50.83 -13.74 21.76
CA ALA A 135 -51.30 -15.12 21.74
C ALA A 135 -51.51 -15.67 23.15
N GLU A 136 -50.65 -15.32 24.12
CA GLU A 136 -50.80 -15.74 25.52
C GLU A 136 -52.09 -15.22 26.17
N SER A 137 -52.53 -14.02 25.78
CA SER A 137 -53.79 -13.42 26.24
C SER A 137 -55.02 -13.81 25.41
N SER A 138 -54.84 -14.48 24.27
CA SER A 138 -55.91 -14.91 23.37
C SER A 138 -56.16 -16.41 23.45
N GLY A 139 -57.41 -16.86 23.31
CA GLY A 139 -57.76 -18.28 23.29
C GLY A 139 -58.16 -18.80 21.90
N GLY A 140 -58.04 -20.12 21.69
CA GLY A 140 -58.63 -20.83 20.55
C GLY A 140 -58.00 -20.50 19.19
N SER A 141 -58.83 -20.33 18.16
CA SER A 141 -58.38 -20.12 16.77
C SER A 141 -57.49 -18.86 16.62
N LYS A 142 -57.81 -17.78 17.35
CA LYS A 142 -57.03 -16.53 17.30
C LYS A 142 -55.60 -16.70 17.82
N MET A 143 -55.42 -17.51 18.87
CA MET A 143 -54.11 -17.87 19.40
C MET A 143 -53.28 -18.63 18.35
N ALA A 144 -53.88 -19.62 17.70
CA ALA A 144 -53.20 -20.43 16.69
C ALA A 144 -52.70 -19.59 15.50
N THR A 145 -53.50 -18.61 15.06
CA THR A 145 -53.09 -17.66 14.00
C THR A 145 -51.90 -16.80 14.44
N LEU A 146 -51.96 -16.20 15.63
CA LEU A 146 -50.89 -15.35 16.16
C LEU A 146 -49.57 -16.11 16.34
N ILE A 147 -49.63 -17.37 16.80
CA ILE A 147 -48.46 -18.24 16.90
C ILE A 147 -47.87 -18.53 15.52
N THR A 148 -48.72 -18.77 14.53
CA THR A 148 -48.27 -19.04 13.15
C THR A 148 -47.59 -17.81 12.55
N GLU A 149 -48.18 -16.63 12.71
CA GLU A 149 -47.61 -15.36 12.24
C GLU A 149 -46.29 -15.02 12.96
N SER A 150 -46.25 -15.14 14.29
CA SER A 150 -45.02 -14.93 15.08
C SER A 150 -43.88 -15.84 14.60
N ASN A 151 -44.15 -17.13 14.37
CA ASN A 151 -43.17 -18.06 13.85
C ASN A 151 -42.69 -17.71 12.44
N SER A 152 -43.57 -17.18 11.59
CA SER A 152 -43.20 -16.70 10.25
C SER A 152 -42.21 -15.52 10.31
N LEU A 153 -42.44 -14.58 11.23
CA LEU A 153 -41.57 -13.43 11.45
C LEU A 153 -40.21 -13.86 12.02
N ARG A 154 -40.19 -14.81 12.96
CA ARG A 154 -38.95 -15.40 13.50
C ARG A 154 -38.10 -16.08 12.43
N ARG A 155 -38.73 -16.77 11.48
CA ARG A 155 -38.01 -17.36 10.33
C ARG A 155 -37.40 -16.26 9.45
N ARG A 156 -38.17 -15.23 9.12
CA ARG A 156 -37.68 -14.09 8.33
C ARG A 156 -36.52 -13.35 9.03
N ALA A 157 -36.60 -13.15 10.34
CA ALA A 157 -35.53 -12.56 11.14
C ALA A 157 -34.25 -13.41 11.09
N LYS A 158 -34.37 -14.75 11.19
CA LYS A 158 -33.22 -15.67 11.04
C LYS A 158 -32.57 -15.56 9.65
N ASP A 159 -33.36 -15.46 8.59
CA ASP A 159 -32.80 -15.31 7.24
C ASP A 159 -32.09 -13.96 7.07
N LYS A 160 -32.62 -12.88 7.65
CA LYS A 160 -31.94 -11.58 7.70
C LYS A 160 -30.68 -11.57 8.57
N HIS A 161 -30.63 -12.37 9.63
CA HIS A 161 -29.38 -12.58 10.40
C HIS A 161 -28.30 -13.31 9.60
N LYS A 162 -28.66 -14.27 8.74
CA LYS A 162 -27.69 -14.88 7.81
C LYS A 162 -27.12 -13.84 6.84
N GLU A 163 -27.99 -13.00 6.28
CA GLU A 163 -27.57 -11.88 5.42
C GLU A 163 -26.62 -10.91 6.15
N LEU A 164 -26.83 -10.66 7.45
CA LEU A 164 -25.89 -9.87 8.27
C LEU A 164 -24.52 -10.53 8.42
N ILE A 165 -24.48 -11.84 8.63
CA ILE A 165 -23.22 -12.61 8.75
C ILE A 165 -22.44 -12.54 7.44
N GLU A 166 -23.13 -12.71 6.30
CA GLU A 166 -22.53 -12.60 4.96
C GLU A 166 -21.97 -11.19 4.71
N LEU A 167 -22.72 -10.14 5.07
CA LEU A 167 -22.25 -8.75 4.96
C LEU A 167 -21.04 -8.47 5.86
N ASP A 168 -20.95 -9.09 7.03
CA ASP A 168 -19.81 -8.94 7.93
C ASP A 168 -18.54 -9.55 7.35
N ALA A 169 -18.65 -10.73 6.74
CA ALA A 169 -17.55 -11.33 5.98
C ALA A 169 -17.15 -10.46 4.78
N GLU A 170 -18.11 -9.88 4.05
CA GLU A 170 -17.82 -9.01 2.90
C GLU A 170 -17.13 -7.70 3.32
N ILE A 171 -17.55 -7.11 4.45
CA ILE A 171 -16.92 -5.92 5.03
C ILE A 171 -15.47 -6.24 5.44
N GLU A 172 -15.24 -7.37 6.10
CA GLU A 172 -13.89 -7.80 6.49
C GLU A 172 -12.99 -8.00 5.27
N ASN A 173 -13.49 -8.66 4.23
CA ASN A 173 -12.77 -8.83 2.97
C ASN A 173 -12.37 -7.50 2.33
N LYS A 174 -13.27 -6.51 2.31
CA LYS A 174 -13.00 -5.18 1.76
C LYS A 174 -12.06 -4.34 2.64
N ILE A 175 -12.07 -4.55 3.95
CA ILE A 175 -11.06 -3.97 4.85
C ILE A 175 -9.68 -4.55 4.53
N VAL A 176 -9.57 -5.87 4.34
CA VAL A 176 -8.33 -6.54 3.96
C VAL A 176 -7.86 -6.11 2.56
N GLU A 177 -8.77 -5.86 1.62
CA GLU A 177 -8.41 -5.29 0.32
C GLU A 177 -7.84 -3.87 0.47
N LEU A 178 -8.47 -3.04 1.30
CA LEU A 178 -8.01 -1.68 1.56
C LEU A 178 -6.61 -1.64 2.20
N THR A 179 -6.29 -2.57 3.10
CA THR A 179 -4.96 -2.66 3.71
C THR A 179 -3.88 -3.09 2.72
N LYS A 180 -4.20 -3.93 1.73
CA LYS A 180 -3.28 -4.34 0.65
C LYS A 180 -2.98 -3.21 -0.34
N LEU A 181 -3.85 -2.21 -0.42
CA LEU A 181 -3.70 -1.04 -1.28
C LEU A 181 -2.91 0.10 -0.61
N SER A 182 -2.55 -0.04 0.67
CA SER A 182 -1.69 0.88 1.44
C SER A 182 -0.22 0.53 1.34
#